data_AF-A0A1X2EI24-F1
#
_entry.id   AF-A0A1X2EI24-F1
#
_cell.length_a   1.000
_cell.length_b   1.000
_cell.length_c   1.000
_cell.angle_alpha   90.00
_cell.angle_beta   90.00
_cell.angle_gamma   90.00
#
_symmetry.space_group_name_H-M   'P 1'
#
loop_
_entity.id
_entity.type
_entity.pdbx_description
1 polymer ?
#
loop_
_entity_poly.entity_id
_entity_poly.type
_entity_poly.pdbx_seq_one_letter_code
_entity_poly.pdbx_strand_id
1 'polypeptide(L)'
;MSELPPELIRLLPPIADVGAPFNATDSVNDPNLPFRRLIRAGSRGADWFVWYEHGGIGYFWQAVIARLEPSGAPRVLANAGTVSDTLCSITDGALAGRVPPYPEGSWAASSY
;
A
#
# COMPACT_ATOMS: atom_id res chain seq x y z
N MET A 1 10.01 3.25 6.03
CA MET A 1 8.59 3.43 6.41
C MET A 1 8.28 4.87 6.82
N SER A 2 8.92 5.89 6.22
CA SER A 2 8.69 7.29 6.60
C SER A 2 7.39 7.88 6.03
N GLU A 3 6.69 7.14 5.15
CA GLU A 3 5.66 7.69 4.27
C GLU A 3 4.21 7.44 4.71
N LEU A 4 3.99 6.63 5.75
CA LEU A 4 2.66 6.33 6.28
C LEU A 4 2.49 6.91 7.69
N PRO A 5 1.28 7.36 8.08
CA PRO A 5 1.00 7.71 9.47
C PRO A 5 1.36 6.55 10.42
N PRO A 6 1.96 6.82 11.59
CA PRO A 6 2.35 5.78 12.54
C PRO A 6 1.21 4.83 12.91
N GLU A 7 -0.01 5.36 12.99
CA GLU A 7 -1.23 4.62 13.30
C GLU A 7 -1.60 3.64 12.18
N LEU A 8 -1.38 4.04 10.92
CA LEU A 8 -1.63 3.21 9.75
C LEU A 8 -0.53 2.15 9.56
N ILE A 9 0.73 2.49 9.90
CA ILE A 9 1.84 1.52 9.94
C ILE A 9 1.53 0.38 10.91
N ARG A 10 0.91 0.68 12.06
CA ARG A 10 0.54 -0.36 13.06
C ARG A 10 -0.47 -1.39 12.55
N LEU A 11 -1.23 -1.09 11.50
CA LEU A 11 -2.12 -2.07 10.87
C LEU A 11 -1.42 -3.02 9.93
N LEU A 12 -0.29 -2.58 9.38
CA LEU A 12 0.40 -3.32 8.35
C LEU A 12 1.49 -4.13 9.02
N PRO A 13 1.63 -5.42 8.71
CA PRO A 13 2.85 -6.11 9.05
C PRO A 13 4.04 -5.44 8.35
N PRO A 14 5.29 -5.74 8.74
CA PRO A 14 6.48 -5.07 8.21
C PRO A 14 6.44 -4.91 6.69
N ILE A 15 6.73 -3.69 6.23
CA ILE A 15 6.62 -3.27 4.83
C ILE A 15 7.82 -2.41 4.43
N ALA A 16 8.40 -2.69 3.27
CA ALA A 16 9.47 -1.90 2.66
C ALA A 16 8.89 -0.64 1.99
N ASP A 17 9.70 0.41 1.91
CA ASP A 17 9.35 1.62 1.16
C ASP A 17 9.28 1.35 -0.35
N VAL A 18 8.70 2.28 -1.11
CA VAL A 18 8.60 2.17 -2.57
C VAL A 18 9.99 1.97 -3.18
N GLY A 19 10.14 0.92 -3.99
CA GLY A 19 11.41 0.57 -4.66
C GLY A 19 12.47 -0.09 -3.77
N ALA A 20 12.30 -0.14 -2.45
CA ALA A 20 13.26 -0.78 -1.56
C ALA A 20 13.29 -2.32 -1.71
N PRO A 21 14.37 -3.01 -1.27
CA PRO A 21 14.42 -4.46 -1.26
C PRO A 21 13.37 -5.08 -0.32
N PHE A 22 12.81 -6.23 -0.73
CA PHE A 22 11.88 -7.03 0.06
C PHE A 22 11.95 -8.50 -0.37
N ASN A 23 11.44 -9.41 0.46
CA ASN A 23 11.35 -10.83 0.14
C ASN A 23 10.12 -11.08 -0.76
N ALA A 24 10.34 -11.15 -2.07
CA ALA A 24 9.30 -11.39 -3.07
C ALA A 24 8.84 -12.86 -3.15
N THR A 25 9.68 -13.81 -2.73
CA THR A 25 9.37 -15.25 -2.74
C THR A 25 9.59 -15.84 -1.35
N ASP A 26 9.17 -17.09 -1.14
CA ASP A 26 9.45 -17.87 0.07
C ASP A 26 10.90 -18.35 0.18
N SER A 27 11.71 -18.16 -0.87
CA SER A 27 13.16 -18.36 -0.84
C SER A 27 13.87 -17.12 -0.29
N VAL A 28 13.99 -17.08 1.03
CA VAL A 28 14.52 -15.93 1.79
C VAL A 28 16.05 -15.88 1.73
N ASN A 29 16.58 -14.81 1.16
CA ASN A 29 18.03 -14.52 1.17
C ASN A 29 18.44 -13.60 2.32
N ASP A 30 17.58 -12.66 2.72
CA ASP A 30 17.78 -11.81 3.90
C ASP A 30 16.54 -11.88 4.80
N PRO A 31 16.63 -12.52 5.98
CA PRO A 31 15.50 -12.67 6.89
C PRO A 31 15.07 -11.36 7.56
N ASN A 32 15.86 -10.28 7.44
CA ASN A 32 15.52 -8.97 7.99
C ASN A 32 14.64 -8.16 7.04
N LEU A 33 14.56 -8.54 5.77
CA LEU A 33 13.70 -7.88 4.81
C LEU A 33 12.23 -8.27 5.01
N PRO A 34 11.29 -7.32 4.90
CA PRO A 34 9.87 -7.63 4.95
C PRO A 34 9.42 -8.41 3.71
N PHE A 35 8.25 -9.04 3.80
CA PHE A 35 7.58 -9.69 2.65
C PHE A 35 6.61 -8.76 1.92
N ARG A 36 6.55 -7.48 2.31
CA ARG A 36 5.68 -6.48 1.68
C ARG A 36 6.51 -5.33 1.18
N ARG A 37 6.10 -4.73 0.06
CA ARG A 37 6.66 -3.47 -0.43
C ARG A 37 5.56 -2.50 -0.79
N LEU A 38 5.65 -1.29 -0.29
CA LEU A 38 4.72 -0.22 -0.60
C LEU A 38 4.78 0.09 -2.10
N ILE A 39 3.61 0.23 -2.72
CA ILE A 39 3.47 0.71 -4.10
C ILE A 39 3.06 2.17 -4.08
N ARG A 40 1.98 2.47 -3.34
CA ARG A 40 1.46 3.82 -3.16
C ARG A 40 0.50 3.88 -1.97
N ALA A 41 0.36 5.06 -1.39
CA ALA A 41 -0.66 5.35 -0.40
C ALA A 41 -1.12 6.80 -0.50
N GLY A 42 -2.30 7.08 0.05
CA GLY A 42 -2.84 8.41 0.09
C GLY A 42 -4.11 8.48 0.92
N SER A 43 -4.62 9.69 1.11
CA SER A 43 -5.80 9.91 1.94
C SER A 43 -6.73 10.99 1.41
N ARG A 44 -7.98 10.91 1.87
CA ARG A 44 -8.99 11.96 1.75
C ARG A 44 -9.69 12.10 3.09
N GLY A 45 -9.34 13.16 3.82
CA GLY A 45 -9.82 13.33 5.19
C GLY A 45 -9.31 12.19 6.08
N ALA A 46 -10.24 11.47 6.73
CA ALA A 46 -9.90 10.35 7.60
C ALA A 46 -9.70 9.02 6.84
N ASP A 47 -10.06 8.95 5.55
CA ASP A 47 -9.96 7.71 4.78
C ASP A 47 -8.60 7.61 4.08
N TRP A 48 -7.95 6.47 4.22
CA TRP A 48 -6.64 6.14 3.68
C TRP A 48 -6.76 4.95 2.75
N PHE A 49 -5.96 4.94 1.67
CA PHE A 49 -5.67 3.74 0.90
C PHE A 49 -4.19 3.41 1.00
N VAL A 50 -3.87 2.12 1.03
CA VAL A 50 -2.49 1.60 0.97
C VAL A 50 -2.45 0.44 -0.01
N TRP A 51 -1.53 0.53 -0.96
CA TRP A 51 -1.31 -0.51 -1.95
C TRP A 51 0.08 -1.08 -1.79
N TYR A 52 0.20 -2.40 -1.81
CA TYR A 52 1.48 -3.06 -1.61
C TYR A 52 1.58 -4.37 -2.37
N GLU A 53 2.80 -4.75 -2.68
CA GLU A 53 3.18 -6.08 -3.14
C GLU A 53 3.32 -6.98 -1.91
N HIS A 54 2.94 -8.25 -2.04
CA HIS A 54 3.12 -9.27 -1.02
C HIS A 54 3.79 -10.49 -1.64
N GLY A 55 4.99 -10.78 -1.17
CA GLY A 55 5.74 -11.99 -1.51
C GLY A 55 5.47 -13.16 -0.57
N GLY A 56 6.23 -14.22 -0.76
CA GLY A 56 6.12 -15.48 0.00
C GLY A 56 5.82 -16.65 -0.93
N ILE A 57 5.03 -17.62 -0.46
CA ILE A 57 4.63 -18.82 -1.25
C ILE A 57 3.88 -18.40 -2.53
N GLY A 58 3.18 -17.26 -2.48
CA GLY A 58 2.57 -16.63 -3.65
C GLY A 58 2.90 -15.15 -3.70
N TYR A 59 3.02 -14.63 -4.91
CA TYR A 59 3.20 -13.20 -5.18
C TYR A 59 1.86 -12.57 -5.58
N PHE A 60 1.47 -11.49 -4.92
CA PHE A 60 0.24 -10.78 -5.25
C PHE A 60 0.28 -9.31 -4.83
N TRP A 61 -0.71 -8.56 -5.31
CA TRP A 61 -0.92 -7.16 -4.98
C TRP A 61 -2.10 -7.02 -4.03
N GLN A 62 -1.99 -6.14 -3.05
CA GLN A 62 -3.06 -5.83 -2.12
C GLN A 62 -3.42 -4.35 -2.17
N ALA A 63 -4.71 -4.04 -2.03
CA ALA A 63 -5.20 -2.73 -1.64
C ALA A 63 -6.00 -2.82 -0.33
N VAL A 64 -5.65 -1.97 0.62
CA VAL A 64 -6.37 -1.78 1.87
C VAL A 64 -6.91 -0.36 1.90
N ILE A 65 -8.20 -0.21 2.22
CA ILE A 65 -8.80 1.08 2.55
C ILE A 65 -9.13 1.06 4.04
N ALA A 66 -8.70 2.06 4.78
CA ALA A 66 -8.95 2.20 6.20
C ALA A 66 -9.36 3.62 6.56
N ARG A 67 -10.23 3.78 7.56
CA ARG A 67 -10.54 5.07 8.18
C ARG A 67 -9.72 5.22 9.45
N LEU A 68 -9.00 6.32 9.60
CA LEU A 68 -8.42 6.71 10.88
C LEU A 68 -9.49 7.35 11.76
N GLU A 69 -9.92 6.64 12.81
CA GLU A 69 -10.89 7.20 13.77
C GLU A 69 -10.22 8.27 14.65
N PRO A 70 -10.98 9.23 15.21
CA PRO A 70 -10.44 10.26 16.10
C PRO A 70 -9.71 9.70 17.33
N SER A 71 -10.00 8.47 17.73
CA SER A 71 -9.30 7.73 18.79
C SER A 71 -7.89 7.28 18.40
N GLY A 72 -7.48 7.47 17.15
CA GLY A 72 -6.22 6.97 16.58
C GLY A 72 -6.27 5.50 16.16
N ALA A 73 -7.38 4.81 16.38
CA ALA A 73 -7.56 3.43 15.93
C ALA A 73 -8.03 3.39 14.48
N PRO A 74 -7.28 2.77 13.57
CA PRO A 74 -7.73 2.67 12.18
C PRO A 74 -8.73 1.51 12.00
N ARG A 75 -9.82 1.79 11.29
CA ARG A 75 -10.89 0.84 10.94
C ARG A 75 -10.78 0.45 9.47
N VAL A 76 -10.54 -0.82 9.19
CA VAL A 76 -10.51 -1.34 7.80
C VAL A 76 -11.91 -1.22 7.19
N LEU A 77 -12.00 -0.52 6.05
CA LEU A 77 -13.22 -0.35 5.26
C LEU A 77 -13.28 -1.33 4.08
N ALA A 78 -12.12 -1.64 3.49
CA ALA A 78 -11.99 -2.63 2.43
C ALA A 78 -10.59 -3.26 2.44
N ASN A 79 -10.51 -4.52 2.03
CA ASN A 79 -9.26 -5.25 1.91
C ASN A 79 -9.38 -6.25 0.75
N ALA A 80 -8.65 -6.01 -0.33
CA ALA A 80 -8.74 -6.79 -1.56
C ALA A 80 -7.34 -7.17 -2.05
N GLY A 81 -7.19 -8.44 -2.46
CA GLY A 81 -6.00 -8.97 -3.09
C GLY A 81 -6.26 -9.40 -4.52
N THR A 82 -5.24 -9.30 -5.36
CA THR A 82 -5.27 -9.75 -6.75
C THR A 82 -3.92 -10.30 -7.15
N VAL A 83 -3.92 -11.30 -8.04
CA VAL A 83 -2.72 -11.87 -8.69
C VAL A 83 -2.30 -11.10 -9.94
N SER A 84 -2.91 -9.94 -10.22
CA SER A 84 -2.62 -9.09 -11.38
C SER A 84 -2.86 -7.61 -11.10
N ASP A 85 -2.42 -6.73 -12.00
CA ASP A 85 -2.53 -5.25 -11.95
C ASP A 85 -3.97 -4.71 -11.93
N THR A 86 -4.98 -5.57 -11.79
CA THR A 86 -6.41 -5.24 -11.76
C THR A 86 -6.74 -4.10 -10.80
N LEU A 87 -6.06 -4.00 -9.65
CA LEU A 87 -6.26 -2.89 -8.71
C LEU A 87 -5.82 -1.54 -9.31
N CYS A 88 -4.67 -1.52 -9.99
CA CYS A 88 -4.19 -0.35 -10.75
C CYS A 88 -5.19 0.02 -11.85
N SER A 89 -5.55 -0.95 -12.71
CA SER A 89 -6.47 -0.74 -13.83
C SER A 89 -7.86 -0.26 -13.40
N ILE A 90 -8.42 -0.80 -12.31
CA ILE A 90 -9.71 -0.35 -11.76
C ILE A 90 -9.61 1.08 -11.27
N THR A 91 -8.52 1.45 -10.59
CA THR A 91 -8.43 2.78 -9.98
C THR A 91 -8.10 3.85 -11.00
N ASP A 92 -7.21 3.53 -11.95
CA ASP A 92 -6.91 4.41 -13.07
C ASP A 92 -8.14 4.56 -13.97
N GLY A 93 -8.91 3.47 -14.19
CA GLY A 93 -10.18 3.49 -14.93
C GLY A 93 -11.30 4.26 -14.20
N ALA A 94 -11.47 4.06 -12.90
CA ALA A 94 -12.45 4.77 -12.08
C ALA A 94 -12.15 6.27 -11.95
N LEU A 95 -10.87 6.64 -11.98
CA LEU A 95 -10.41 8.03 -12.04
C LEU A 95 -10.31 8.54 -13.49
N ALA A 96 -10.68 7.74 -14.50
CA ALA A 96 -10.61 8.06 -15.93
C ALA A 96 -9.24 8.60 -16.39
N GLY A 97 -8.16 8.08 -15.82
CA GLY A 97 -6.79 8.57 -16.02
C GLY A 97 -6.51 9.97 -15.44
N ARG A 98 -7.52 10.60 -14.81
CA ARG A 98 -7.42 11.85 -14.06
C ARG A 98 -7.24 11.50 -12.59
N VAL A 99 -6.10 10.90 -12.29
CA VAL A 99 -5.64 10.84 -10.89
C VAL A 99 -5.54 12.30 -10.42
N PRO A 100 -6.30 12.73 -9.39
CA PRO A 100 -6.18 14.08 -8.88
C PRO A 100 -4.71 14.37 -8.54
N PRO A 101 -4.23 15.61 -8.75
CA PRO A 101 -2.90 15.96 -8.27
C PRO A 101 -2.82 15.56 -6.81
N TYR A 102 -1.73 14.86 -6.49
CA TYR A 102 -1.44 14.40 -5.15
C TYR A 102 -1.68 15.56 -4.16
N PRO A 103 -2.65 15.48 -3.24
CA PRO A 103 -2.77 16.47 -2.17
C PRO A 103 -1.41 16.61 -1.47
N GLU A 104 -1.11 17.80 -0.98
CA GLU A 104 0.12 18.07 -0.25
C GLU A 104 0.32 17.02 0.87
N GLY A 105 1.43 16.26 0.81
CA GLY A 105 1.70 15.13 1.70
C GLY A 105 1.28 13.74 1.20
N SER A 106 0.76 13.60 -0.01
CA SER A 106 0.58 12.30 -0.66
C SER A 106 1.75 11.95 -1.57
N TRP A 107 2.16 10.68 -1.53
CA TRP A 107 3.38 10.20 -2.17
C TRP A 107 3.05 9.73 -3.58
N ALA A 108 3.58 10.46 -4.56
CA ALA A 108 3.46 10.11 -5.96
C ALA A 108 4.22 8.82 -6.25
N ALA A 109 3.67 7.99 -7.14
CA ALA A 109 4.43 6.86 -7.67
C ALA A 109 5.68 7.41 -8.37
N SER A 110 6.87 7.08 -7.86
CA SER A 110 8.10 7.22 -8.63
C SER A 110 7.94 6.36 -9.88
N SER A 111 8.13 6.96 -11.06
CA SER A 111 8.07 6.25 -12.34
C SER A 111 8.98 5.02 -12.31
N TYR A 112 8.40 3.86 -12.62
CA TYR A 112 9.06 2.57 -12.72
C TYR A 112 10.01 2.51 -13.94
#